data_AF-A0A842VVM5-F1
#
_entry.id   AF-A0A842VVM5-F1
#
_cell.length_a   1.000
_cell.length_b   1.000
_cell.length_c   1.000
_cell.angle_alpha   90.00
_cell.angle_beta   90.00
_cell.angle_gamma   90.00
#
_symmetry.space_group_name_H-M   'P 1'
#
loop_
_entity.id
_entity.type
_entity.pdbx_description
1 polymer ?
#
loop_
_entity_poly.entity_id
_entity_poly.type
_entity_poly.pdbx_seq_one_letter_code
_entity_poly.pdbx_strand_id
1 'polypeptide(L)'
;MILELDYNLWEKLPGWIAVIIESVIISFYMYFKIRSKKELESTKKVVDGYIAFILGFALCRLLFIFSDFERDLNDISQLYTQLVLIGYIVNIAAFVWLAHIMEFYLLRSKTKFTTKLFAILLSVVIVMLFLTLIYYNEDLIISIARYTLYGVSGIAGFVVFLFYVKLIKDTVGVIRKKFIIMFVGLCFLFGGMIIDAEILQRFYPIWLPSILSGIGILVFALSQKSTE
;
A
#
# COMPACT_ATOMS: atom_id res chain seq x y z
N MET A 1 11.61 -10.58 28.78
CA MET A 1 11.00 -9.34 29.32
C MET A 1 10.59 -8.51 28.12
N ILE A 2 9.34 -8.64 27.70
CA ILE A 2 8.79 -7.85 26.59
C ILE A 2 8.38 -6.53 27.26
N LEU A 3 9.15 -5.46 27.05
CA LEU A 3 8.70 -4.12 27.42
C LEU A 3 7.41 -3.87 26.63
N GLU A 4 6.29 -3.70 27.35
CA GLU A 4 5.02 -3.29 26.77
C GLU A 4 5.27 -2.00 25.99
N LEU A 5 5.11 -2.09 24.67
CA LEU A 5 4.93 -0.91 23.85
C LEU A 5 3.68 -0.21 24.39
N ASP A 6 3.79 1.09 24.73
CA ASP A 6 2.64 1.97 24.97
C ASP A 6 1.82 2.06 23.67
N TYR A 7 1.02 1.04 23.43
CA TYR A 7 0.14 0.95 22.30
C TYR A 7 -1.11 1.75 22.64
N ASN A 8 -1.15 3.01 22.20
CA ASN A 8 -2.29 3.88 22.40
C ASN A 8 -3.13 3.99 21.13
N LEU A 9 -4.19 3.18 21.05
CA LEU A 9 -5.15 3.21 19.94
C LEU A 9 -5.70 4.61 19.70
N TRP A 10 -6.00 5.35 20.77
CA TRP A 10 -6.63 6.66 20.70
C TRP A 10 -5.71 7.74 20.12
N GLU A 11 -4.40 7.60 20.24
CA GLU A 11 -3.44 8.49 19.60
C GLU A 11 -3.26 8.17 18.11
N LYS A 12 -3.29 6.88 17.76
CA LYS A 12 -3.09 6.39 16.39
C LYS A 12 -4.31 6.63 15.50
N LEU A 13 -5.51 6.45 16.06
CA LEU A 13 -6.77 6.42 15.34
C LEU A 13 -7.07 7.71 14.53
N PRO A 14 -6.94 8.94 15.07
CA PRO A 14 -7.28 10.15 14.33
C PRO A 14 -6.42 10.33 13.08
N GLY A 15 -5.13 10.01 13.18
CA GLY A 15 -4.18 10.12 12.07
C GLY A 15 -4.53 9.16 10.93
N TRP A 16 -4.85 7.90 11.22
CA TRP A 16 -5.21 6.94 10.17
C TRP A 16 -6.59 7.17 9.59
N ILE A 17 -7.57 7.63 10.39
CA ILE A 17 -8.87 8.07 9.87
C ILE A 17 -8.68 9.23 8.88
N ALA A 18 -7.83 10.22 9.22
CA ALA A 18 -7.53 11.32 8.32
C ALA A 18 -6.92 10.83 7.00
N VAL A 19 -5.95 9.91 7.05
CA VAL A 19 -5.33 9.30 5.86
C VAL A 19 -6.35 8.54 5.01
N ILE A 20 -7.30 7.81 5.61
CA ILE A 20 -8.36 7.10 4.89
C ILE A 20 -9.27 8.10 4.18
N ILE A 21 -9.75 9.13 4.88
CA ILE A 21 -10.61 10.17 4.31
C ILE A 21 -9.89 10.89 3.16
N GLU A 22 -8.64 11.28 3.38
CA GLU A 22 -7.78 11.91 2.38
C GLU A 22 -7.60 11.02 1.14
N SER A 23 -7.31 9.74 1.34
CA SER A 23 -7.16 8.74 0.26
C SER A 23 -8.42 8.66 -0.60
N VAL A 24 -9.59 8.64 0.03
CA VAL A 24 -10.89 8.61 -0.67
C VAL A 24 -11.12 9.91 -1.44
N ILE A 25 -10.93 11.07 -0.80
CA ILE A 25 -11.11 12.39 -1.44
C ILE A 25 -10.18 12.53 -2.65
N ILE A 26 -8.90 12.20 -2.50
CA ILE A 26 -7.93 12.29 -3.59
C ILE A 26 -8.27 11.32 -4.72
N SER A 27 -8.70 10.10 -4.40
CA SER A 27 -9.13 9.12 -5.40
C SER A 27 -10.30 9.63 -6.23
N PHE A 28 -11.33 10.21 -5.58
CA PHE A 28 -12.45 10.85 -6.28
C PHE A 28 -11.99 12.05 -7.12
N TYR A 29 -11.15 12.91 -6.56
CA TYR A 29 -10.59 14.06 -7.28
C TYR A 29 -9.86 13.62 -8.56
N MET A 30 -8.98 12.63 -8.46
CA MET A 30 -8.25 12.07 -9.62
C MET A 30 -9.21 11.48 -10.65
N TYR A 31 -10.23 10.75 -10.20
CA TYR A 31 -11.24 10.14 -11.08
C TYR A 31 -12.03 11.20 -11.88
N PHE A 32 -12.59 12.21 -11.22
CA PHE A 32 -13.36 13.25 -11.91
C PHE A 32 -12.47 14.08 -12.85
N LYS A 33 -11.27 14.43 -12.38
CA LYS A 33 -10.32 15.21 -13.19
C LYS A 33 -9.94 14.50 -14.48
N ILE A 34 -9.59 13.22 -14.42
CA ILE A 34 -9.16 12.49 -15.62
C ILE A 34 -10.32 12.25 -16.60
N ARG A 35 -11.54 12.09 -16.10
CA ARG A 35 -12.75 11.93 -16.93
C ARG A 35 -13.19 13.24 -17.60
N SER A 36 -12.93 14.37 -16.97
CA SER A 36 -13.24 15.70 -17.53
C SER A 36 -12.33 16.12 -18.69
N LYS A 37 -11.15 15.50 -18.84
CA LYS A 37 -10.15 15.87 -19.84
C LYS A 37 -10.12 14.92 -21.04
N LYS A 38 -9.81 15.45 -22.23
CA LYS A 38 -9.46 14.67 -23.43
C LYS A 38 -8.03 14.11 -23.32
N GLU A 39 -7.80 13.26 -22.34
CA GLU A 39 -6.51 12.58 -22.14
C GLU A 39 -6.44 11.26 -22.92
N LEU A 40 -5.22 10.84 -23.28
CA LEU A 40 -4.96 9.55 -23.92
C LEU A 40 -5.45 8.39 -23.04
N GLU A 41 -5.97 7.33 -23.67
CA GLU A 41 -6.51 6.16 -22.96
C GLU A 41 -5.46 5.48 -22.06
N SER A 42 -4.20 5.43 -22.49
CA SER A 42 -3.10 4.90 -21.67
C SER A 42 -2.90 5.71 -20.38
N THR A 43 -3.07 7.03 -20.44
CA THR A 43 -2.97 7.92 -19.27
C THR A 43 -4.11 7.65 -18.29
N LYS A 44 -5.33 7.45 -18.82
CA LYS A 44 -6.50 7.09 -18.00
C LYS A 44 -6.30 5.79 -17.25
N LYS A 45 -5.83 4.74 -17.93
CA LYS A 45 -5.55 3.43 -17.31
C LYS A 45 -4.50 3.51 -16.21
N VAL A 46 -3.49 4.36 -16.39
CA VAL A 46 -2.45 4.60 -15.39
C VAL A 46 -3.02 5.29 -14.16
N VAL A 47 -3.85 6.33 -14.35
CA VAL A 47 -4.54 7.00 -13.25
C VAL A 47 -5.52 6.08 -12.54
N ASP A 48 -6.27 5.24 -13.26
CA ASP A 48 -7.13 4.20 -12.68
C ASP A 48 -6.32 3.23 -11.81
N GLY A 49 -5.10 2.87 -12.24
CA GLY A 49 -4.16 2.06 -11.46
C GLY A 49 -3.75 2.72 -10.14
N TYR A 50 -3.45 4.03 -10.16
CA TYR A 50 -3.16 4.78 -8.94
C TYR A 50 -4.36 4.92 -8.01
N ILE A 51 -5.54 5.18 -8.56
CA ILE A 51 -6.79 5.25 -7.79
C ILE A 51 -7.04 3.91 -7.09
N ALA A 52 -6.95 2.79 -7.81
CA ALA A 52 -7.11 1.47 -7.23
C ALA A 52 -6.07 1.18 -6.13
N PHE A 53 -4.82 1.63 -6.33
CA PHE A 53 -3.78 1.52 -5.33
C PHE A 53 -4.10 2.31 -4.05
N ILE A 54 -4.46 3.59 -4.17
CA ILE A 54 -4.79 4.47 -3.03
C ILE A 54 -6.02 3.95 -2.28
N LEU A 55 -7.06 3.52 -3.00
CA LEU A 55 -8.26 2.94 -2.38
C LEU A 55 -7.97 1.59 -1.70
N GLY A 56 -7.13 0.75 -2.32
CA GLY A 56 -6.66 -0.50 -1.70
C GLY A 56 -5.87 -0.24 -0.42
N PHE A 57 -5.00 0.78 -0.42
CA PHE A 57 -4.30 1.21 0.78
C PHE A 57 -5.27 1.69 1.87
N ALA A 58 -6.27 2.52 1.51
CA ALA A 58 -7.30 2.98 2.45
C ALA A 58 -8.09 1.82 3.07
N LEU A 59 -8.47 0.82 2.26
CA LEU A 59 -9.15 -0.39 2.74
C LEU A 59 -8.25 -1.23 3.67
N CYS A 60 -6.97 -1.40 3.33
CA CYS A 60 -5.98 -2.03 4.20
C CYS A 60 -5.90 -1.33 5.57
N ARG A 61 -5.84 0.01 5.57
CA ARG A 61 -5.81 0.80 6.81
C ARG A 61 -7.09 0.67 7.62
N LEU A 62 -8.25 0.63 6.97
CA LEU A 62 -9.53 0.39 7.64
C LEU A 62 -9.55 -0.97 8.34
N LEU A 63 -9.06 -2.03 7.69
CA LEU A 63 -8.94 -3.36 8.27
C LEU A 63 -7.98 -3.38 9.47
N PHE A 64 -6.87 -2.64 9.39
CA PHE A 64 -5.95 -2.51 10.53
C PHE A 64 -6.55 -1.74 11.69
N ILE A 65 -7.36 -0.70 11.45
CA ILE A 65 -8.11 -0.03 12.51
C ILE A 65 -9.08 -1.02 13.19
N PHE A 66 -9.82 -1.83 12.42
CA PHE A 66 -10.70 -2.83 13.02
C PHE A 66 -9.94 -3.91 13.77
N SER A 67 -8.78 -4.35 13.28
CA SER A 67 -7.93 -5.28 14.03
C SER A 67 -7.42 -4.64 15.32
N ASP A 68 -7.06 -3.37 15.26
CA ASP A 68 -6.57 -2.60 16.40
C ASP A 68 -7.64 -2.44 17.50
N PHE A 69 -8.91 -2.23 17.13
CA PHE A 69 -10.05 -2.26 18.05
C PHE A 69 -10.30 -3.65 18.64
N GLU A 70 -10.23 -4.69 17.81
CA GLU A 70 -10.42 -6.07 18.26
C GLU A 70 -9.36 -6.48 19.29
N ARG A 71 -8.10 -6.06 19.07
CA ARG A 71 -7.00 -6.27 20.02
C ARG A 71 -7.25 -5.57 21.36
N ASP A 72 -7.77 -4.35 21.34
CA ASP A 72 -8.03 -3.57 22.55
C ASP A 72 -9.17 -4.16 23.40
N LEU A 73 -10.17 -4.76 22.75
CA LEU A 73 -11.35 -5.33 23.42
C LEU A 73 -11.17 -6.80 23.83
N ASN A 74 -10.52 -7.60 22.98
CA ASN A 74 -10.50 -9.07 23.07
C ASN A 74 -9.08 -9.66 23.03
N ASP A 75 -8.03 -8.84 23.19
CA ASP A 75 -6.62 -9.23 23.03
C ASP A 75 -6.35 -9.83 21.63
N ILE A 76 -5.26 -10.59 21.44
CA ILE A 76 -4.91 -11.24 20.17
C ILE A 76 -5.89 -12.38 19.86
N SER A 77 -7.09 -12.03 19.38
CA SER A 77 -8.13 -12.98 18.97
C SER A 77 -7.93 -13.53 17.55
N GLN A 78 -8.74 -14.53 17.18
CA GLN A 78 -8.82 -15.02 15.80
C GLN A 78 -9.18 -13.92 14.81
N LEU A 79 -10.15 -13.09 15.19
CA LEU A 79 -10.67 -12.03 14.34
C LEU A 79 -9.58 -10.97 14.13
N TYR A 80 -8.82 -10.62 15.17
CA TYR A 80 -7.66 -9.75 15.06
C TYR A 80 -6.69 -10.28 13.99
N THR A 81 -6.28 -11.54 14.11
CA THR A 81 -5.33 -12.15 13.17
C THR A 81 -5.88 -12.20 11.75
N GLN A 82 -7.15 -12.55 11.57
CA GLN A 82 -7.79 -12.58 10.25
C GLN A 82 -7.82 -11.18 9.61
N LEU A 83 -8.21 -10.15 10.36
CA LEU A 83 -8.25 -8.77 9.87
C LEU A 83 -6.86 -8.27 9.46
N VAL A 84 -5.84 -8.56 10.26
CA VAL A 84 -4.44 -8.25 9.94
C VAL A 84 -4.01 -8.94 8.64
N LEU A 85 -4.26 -10.25 8.51
CA LEU A 85 -3.91 -11.00 7.30
C LEU A 85 -4.62 -10.46 6.07
N ILE A 86 -5.95 -10.27 6.14
CA ILE A 86 -6.73 -9.70 5.03
C ILE A 86 -6.23 -8.31 4.67
N GLY A 87 -5.87 -7.48 5.66
CA GLY A 87 -5.28 -6.16 5.44
C GLY A 87 -3.99 -6.21 4.61
N TYR A 88 -3.07 -7.12 4.94
CA TYR A 88 -1.85 -7.34 4.13
C TYR A 88 -2.17 -7.81 2.71
N ILE A 89 -3.15 -8.68 2.55
CA ILE A 89 -3.55 -9.21 1.24
C ILE A 89 -4.09 -8.11 0.34
N VAL A 90 -4.96 -7.26 0.88
CA VAL A 90 -5.49 -6.09 0.18
C VAL A 90 -4.33 -5.18 -0.24
N ASN A 91 -3.36 -4.93 0.64
CA ASN A 91 -2.20 -4.10 0.34
C ASN A 91 -1.31 -4.70 -0.77
N ILE A 92 -1.00 -6.00 -0.69
CA ILE A 92 -0.23 -6.71 -1.72
C ILE A 92 -0.98 -6.67 -3.05
N ALA A 93 -2.28 -6.94 -3.06
CA ALA A 93 -3.10 -6.87 -4.27
C ALA A 93 -3.06 -5.47 -4.90
N ALA A 94 -3.14 -4.42 -4.08
CA ALA A 94 -3.02 -3.03 -4.53
C ALA A 94 -1.66 -2.74 -5.18
N PHE A 95 -0.55 -3.15 -4.55
CA PHE A 95 0.79 -2.98 -5.12
C PHE A 95 0.97 -3.73 -6.42
N VAL A 96 0.50 -4.98 -6.49
CA VAL A 96 0.68 -5.77 -7.69
C VAL A 96 -0.21 -5.27 -8.83
N TRP A 97 -1.41 -4.81 -8.53
CA TRP A 97 -2.25 -4.13 -9.53
C TRP A 97 -1.54 -2.90 -10.11
N LEU A 98 -0.96 -2.06 -9.26
CA LEU A 98 -0.18 -0.91 -9.72
C LEU A 98 1.01 -1.34 -10.58
N ALA A 99 1.78 -2.33 -10.13
CA ALA A 99 2.90 -2.87 -10.89
C ALA A 99 2.46 -3.39 -12.27
N HIS A 100 1.33 -4.11 -12.33
CA HIS A 100 0.73 -4.62 -13.56
C HIS A 100 0.38 -3.49 -14.53
N ILE A 101 -0.29 -2.44 -14.05
CA ILE A 101 -0.63 -1.27 -14.85
C ILE A 101 0.64 -0.58 -15.39
N MET A 102 1.66 -0.43 -14.56
CA MET A 102 2.95 0.15 -14.97
C MET A 102 3.65 -0.70 -16.03
N GLU A 103 3.70 -2.02 -15.86
CA GLU A 103 4.34 -2.92 -16.84
C GLU A 103 3.64 -2.87 -18.20
N PHE A 104 2.31 -3.01 -18.21
CA PHE A 104 1.53 -3.13 -19.45
C PHE A 104 1.33 -1.79 -20.16
N TYR A 105 0.97 -0.73 -19.43
CA TYR A 105 0.57 0.54 -20.06
C TYR A 105 1.71 1.57 -20.17
N LEU A 106 2.69 1.54 -19.26
CA LEU A 106 3.81 2.50 -19.28
C LEU A 106 5.06 1.91 -19.90
N LEU A 107 5.53 0.78 -19.37
CA LEU A 107 6.75 0.13 -19.87
C LEU A 107 6.53 -0.63 -21.18
N ARG A 108 5.26 -0.92 -21.52
CA ARG A 108 4.85 -1.72 -22.70
C ARG A 108 5.66 -3.02 -22.80
N SER A 109 6.00 -3.60 -21.65
CA SER A 109 6.86 -4.78 -21.65
C SER A 109 6.06 -5.96 -22.17
N LYS A 110 6.63 -6.73 -23.10
CA LYS A 110 6.05 -8.00 -23.55
C LYS A 110 6.21 -9.11 -22.50
N THR A 111 7.08 -8.90 -21.51
CA THR A 111 7.21 -9.81 -20.38
C THR A 111 5.96 -9.73 -19.53
N LYS A 112 5.38 -10.88 -19.19
CA LYS A 112 4.32 -10.97 -18.16
C LYS A 112 4.93 -11.10 -16.77
N PHE A 113 6.01 -10.38 -16.49
CA PHE A 113 6.80 -10.61 -15.28
C PHE A 113 5.97 -10.28 -14.04
N THR A 114 5.24 -9.16 -14.05
CA THR A 114 4.35 -8.79 -12.93
C THR A 114 3.18 -9.74 -12.78
N THR A 115 2.63 -10.27 -13.87
CA THR A 115 1.55 -11.26 -13.80
C THR A 115 2.03 -12.60 -13.23
N LYS A 116 3.24 -13.03 -13.57
CA LYS A 116 3.86 -14.22 -12.98
C LYS A 116 4.18 -14.01 -11.50
N LEU A 117 4.76 -12.86 -11.17
CA LEU A 117 5.02 -12.46 -9.79
C LEU A 117 3.71 -12.40 -9.00
N PHE A 118 2.65 -11.82 -9.57
CA PHE A 118 1.31 -11.78 -8.97
C PHE A 118 0.80 -13.18 -8.64
N ALA A 119 0.86 -14.11 -9.60
CA ALA A 119 0.39 -15.47 -9.38
C ALA A 119 1.17 -16.17 -8.25
N ILE A 120 2.48 -15.94 -8.16
CA ILE A 120 3.33 -16.48 -7.09
C ILE A 120 3.01 -15.82 -5.74
N LEU A 121 2.90 -14.50 -5.69
CA LEU A 121 2.60 -13.79 -4.44
C LEU A 121 1.18 -14.11 -3.94
N LEU A 122 0.21 -14.22 -4.85
CA LEU A 122 -1.16 -14.60 -4.53
C LEU A 122 -1.24 -16.04 -4.06
N SER A 123 -0.49 -16.98 -4.65
CA SER A 123 -0.48 -18.36 -4.18
C SER A 123 0.12 -18.49 -2.79
N VAL A 124 1.21 -17.76 -2.49
CA VAL A 124 1.79 -17.70 -1.14
C VAL A 124 0.77 -17.15 -0.14
N VAL A 125 0.07 -16.08 -0.50
CA VAL A 125 -1.02 -15.50 0.31
C VAL A 125 -2.13 -16.51 0.60
N ILE A 126 -2.63 -17.20 -0.43
CA ILE A 126 -3.73 -18.17 -0.30
C ILE A 126 -3.31 -19.34 0.59
N VAL A 127 -2.10 -19.88 0.39
CA VAL A 127 -1.55 -20.95 1.21
C VAL A 127 -1.45 -20.50 2.67
N MET A 128 -0.97 -19.28 2.94
CA MET A 128 -0.87 -18.77 4.30
C MET A 128 -2.23 -18.57 4.96
N LEU A 129 -3.22 -18.01 4.25
CA LEU A 129 -4.59 -17.92 4.76
C LEU A 129 -5.14 -19.29 5.13
N PHE A 130 -4.96 -20.27 4.24
CA PHE A 130 -5.42 -21.63 4.45
C PHE A 130 -4.76 -22.28 5.67
N LEU A 131 -3.43 -22.12 5.83
CA LEU A 131 -2.70 -22.62 7.00
C LEU A 131 -3.19 -21.98 8.30
N THR A 132 -3.48 -20.67 8.31
CA THR A 132 -3.99 -19.99 9.52
C THR A 132 -5.44 -20.36 9.87
N LEU A 133 -6.24 -20.81 8.90
CA LEU A 133 -7.59 -21.33 9.17
C LEU A 133 -7.57 -22.73 9.77
N ILE A 134 -6.58 -23.56 9.41
CA ILE A 134 -6.48 -24.95 9.88
C ILE A 134 -5.73 -25.05 11.22
N TYR A 135 -4.65 -24.29 11.39
CA TYR A 135 -3.74 -24.41 12.54
C TYR A 135 -3.85 -23.21 13.51
N TYR A 136 -5.08 -22.90 13.90
CA TYR A 136 -5.45 -21.70 14.65
C TYR A 136 -4.69 -21.48 15.99
N ASN A 137 -4.24 -22.55 16.66
CA ASN A 137 -3.58 -22.47 17.98
C ASN A 137 -2.04 -22.54 17.93
N GLU A 138 -1.42 -22.51 16.76
CA GLU A 138 0.03 -22.53 16.67
C GLU A 138 0.58 -21.12 16.40
N ASP A 139 1.03 -20.47 17.48
CA ASP A 139 1.71 -19.16 17.45
C ASP A 139 2.83 -19.10 16.41
N LEU A 140 3.50 -20.24 16.18
CA LEU A 140 4.54 -20.40 15.18
C LEU A 140 4.02 -20.18 13.75
N ILE A 141 2.88 -20.79 13.39
CA ILE A 141 2.31 -20.72 12.04
C ILE A 141 1.80 -19.31 11.74
N ILE A 142 1.15 -18.67 12.71
CA ILE A 142 0.70 -17.27 12.59
C ILE A 142 1.90 -16.33 12.42
N SER A 143 2.96 -16.53 13.19
CA SER A 143 4.20 -15.74 13.06
C SER A 143 4.84 -15.91 11.68
N ILE A 144 4.97 -17.14 11.19
CA ILE A 144 5.52 -17.44 9.86
C ILE A 144 4.67 -16.76 8.77
N ALA A 145 3.34 -16.82 8.87
CA ALA A 145 2.44 -16.18 7.92
C ALA A 145 2.64 -14.65 7.91
N ARG A 146 2.70 -14.00 9.08
CA ARG A 146 2.95 -12.55 9.20
C ARG A 146 4.29 -12.15 8.58
N TYR A 147 5.39 -12.79 8.96
CA TYR A 147 6.73 -12.46 8.42
C TYR A 147 6.83 -12.70 6.92
N THR A 148 6.17 -13.75 6.41
CA THR A 148 6.12 -14.01 4.97
C THR A 148 5.38 -12.89 4.25
N LEU A 149 4.25 -12.43 4.78
CA LEU A 149 3.49 -11.31 4.21
C LEU A 149 4.27 -9.99 4.25
N TYR A 150 5.09 -9.77 5.29
CA TYR A 150 6.00 -8.62 5.35
C TYR A 150 7.05 -8.69 4.23
N GLY A 151 7.69 -9.85 4.07
CA GLY A 151 8.66 -10.09 3.00
C GLY A 151 8.04 -9.89 1.61
N VAL A 152 6.86 -10.46 1.38
CA VAL A 152 6.12 -10.31 0.11
C VAL A 152 5.75 -8.86 -0.16
N SER A 153 5.23 -8.13 0.84
CA SER A 153 4.89 -6.71 0.70
C SER A 153 6.12 -5.87 0.38
N GLY A 154 7.26 -6.16 1.02
CA GLY A 154 8.55 -5.52 0.73
C GLY A 154 9.04 -5.77 -0.69
N ILE A 155 8.96 -7.03 -1.17
CA ILE A 155 9.32 -7.40 -2.55
C ILE A 155 8.41 -6.68 -3.55
N ALA A 156 7.09 -6.67 -3.30
CA ALA A 156 6.13 -6.00 -4.17
C ALA A 156 6.42 -4.49 -4.26
N GLY A 157 6.72 -3.86 -3.13
CA GLY A 157 7.09 -2.45 -3.10
C GLY A 157 8.40 -2.15 -3.81
N PHE A 158 9.40 -3.01 -3.65
CA PHE A 158 10.67 -2.90 -4.37
C PHE A 158 10.51 -3.04 -5.89
N VAL A 159 9.62 -3.90 -6.36
CA VAL A 159 9.33 -4.02 -7.81
C VAL A 159 8.70 -2.74 -8.35
N VAL A 160 7.74 -2.14 -7.65
CA VAL A 160 7.16 -0.84 -8.03
C VAL A 160 8.24 0.24 -8.06
N PHE A 161 9.13 0.25 -7.07
CA PHE A 161 10.28 1.16 -7.02
C PHE A 161 11.17 1.03 -8.27
N LEU A 162 11.54 -0.19 -8.66
CA LEU A 162 12.36 -0.43 -9.86
C LEU A 162 11.68 0.05 -11.15
N PHE A 163 10.35 -0.10 -11.26
CA PHE A 163 9.62 0.42 -12.40
C PHE A 163 9.66 1.94 -12.49
N TYR A 164 9.53 2.63 -11.36
CA TYR A 164 9.68 4.07 -11.34
C TYR A 164 11.08 4.52 -11.75
N VAL A 165 12.12 3.88 -11.22
CA VAL A 165 13.52 4.16 -11.62
C VAL A 165 13.68 3.99 -13.14
N LYS A 166 13.14 2.91 -13.70
CA LYS A 166 13.17 2.67 -15.14
C LYS A 166 12.40 3.75 -15.93
N LEU A 167 11.17 4.08 -15.52
CA LEU A 167 10.37 5.11 -16.18
C LEU A 167 11.04 6.49 -16.16
N ILE A 168 11.69 6.86 -15.05
CA ILE A 168 12.41 8.14 -14.95
C ILE A 168 13.60 8.17 -15.91
N LYS A 169 14.32 7.05 -16.06
CA LYS A 169 15.44 6.92 -17.02
C LYS A 169 14.96 7.01 -18.47
N ASP A 170 13.87 6.31 -18.80
CA ASP A 170 13.39 6.13 -20.18
C ASP A 170 12.54 7.31 -20.69
N THR A 171 12.11 8.22 -19.82
CA THR A 171 11.28 9.38 -20.20
C THR A 171 12.06 10.69 -20.16
N VAL A 172 11.59 11.73 -20.85
CA VAL A 172 12.23 13.06 -20.92
C VAL A 172 11.22 14.19 -20.68
N GLY A 173 11.72 15.39 -20.39
CA GLY A 173 10.92 16.61 -20.29
C GLY A 173 9.88 16.60 -19.17
N VAL A 174 8.67 17.05 -19.49
CA VAL A 174 7.54 17.17 -18.55
C VAL A 174 7.12 15.81 -17.97
N ILE A 175 7.17 14.76 -18.79
CA ILE A 175 6.77 13.40 -18.37
C ILE A 175 7.72 12.88 -17.30
N ARG A 176 9.04 13.08 -17.47
CA ARG A 176 10.04 12.72 -16.45
C ARG A 176 9.78 13.41 -15.13
N LYS A 177 9.47 14.72 -15.16
CA LYS A 177 9.15 15.49 -13.94
C LYS A 177 7.95 14.90 -13.19
N LYS A 178 6.89 14.51 -13.90
CA LYS A 178 5.72 13.85 -13.30
C LYS A 178 6.10 12.54 -12.60
N PHE A 179 6.89 11.69 -13.26
CA PHE A 179 7.34 10.44 -12.65
C PHE A 179 8.25 10.65 -11.44
N ILE A 180 9.10 11.69 -11.44
CA ILE A 180 9.92 12.05 -10.26
C ILE A 180 9.02 12.46 -9.10
N ILE A 181 8.04 13.35 -9.32
CA ILE A 181 7.11 13.79 -8.27
C ILE A 181 6.34 12.58 -7.72
N MET A 182 5.80 11.74 -8.59
CA MET A 182 5.10 10.51 -8.20
C MET A 182 6.02 9.55 -7.41
N PHE A 183 7.27 9.42 -7.82
CA PHE A 183 8.26 8.59 -7.12
C PHE A 183 8.57 9.14 -5.72
N VAL A 184 8.66 10.46 -5.56
CA VAL A 184 8.79 11.10 -4.25
C VAL A 184 7.58 10.80 -3.37
N GLY A 185 6.36 10.91 -3.91
CA GLY A 185 5.13 10.55 -3.19
C GLY A 185 5.10 9.09 -2.76
N LEU A 186 5.55 8.19 -3.64
CA LEU A 186 5.71 6.77 -3.35
C LEU A 186 6.73 6.54 -2.21
N CYS A 187 7.86 7.25 -2.20
CA CYS A 187 8.87 7.14 -1.14
C CYS A 187 8.33 7.59 0.22
N PHE A 188 7.53 8.66 0.27
CA PHE A 188 6.86 9.09 1.50
C PHE A 188 5.86 8.04 2.00
N LEU A 189 5.04 7.51 1.10
CA LEU A 189 4.06 6.48 1.43
C LEU A 189 4.72 5.19 1.94
N PHE A 190 5.77 4.71 1.28
CA PHE A 190 6.55 3.56 1.76
C PHE A 190 7.29 3.85 3.06
N GLY A 191 7.86 5.06 3.21
CA GLY A 191 8.50 5.47 4.45
C GLY A 191 7.52 5.41 5.62
N GLY A 192 6.29 5.89 5.41
CA GLY A 192 5.19 5.75 6.37
C GLY A 192 4.90 4.30 6.72
N MET A 193 4.71 3.43 5.71
CA MET A 193 4.47 1.99 5.92
C MET A 193 5.62 1.26 6.64
N ILE A 194 6.87 1.60 6.33
CA ILE A 194 8.06 0.99 6.95
C ILE A 194 8.15 1.40 8.41
N ILE A 195 7.96 2.68 8.72
CA ILE A 195 7.98 3.17 10.11
C ILE A 195 6.80 2.58 10.90
N ASP A 196 5.68 2.33 10.24
CA ASP A 196 4.51 1.67 10.83
C ASP A 196 4.74 0.19 11.18
N ALA A 197 5.83 -0.44 10.71
CA ALA A 197 6.14 -1.80 11.13
C ALA A 197 6.47 -1.82 12.63
N GLU A 198 5.96 -2.84 13.34
CA GLU A 198 5.99 -2.97 14.80
C GLU A 198 7.38 -2.75 15.44
N ILE A 199 8.46 -3.08 14.71
CA ILE A 199 9.84 -2.90 15.17
C ILE A 199 10.24 -1.43 15.17
N LEU A 200 9.84 -0.66 14.16
CA LEU A 200 10.28 0.72 13.95
C LEU A 200 9.41 1.74 14.69
N GLN A 201 8.14 1.43 14.95
CA GLN A 201 7.25 2.30 15.76
C GLN A 201 7.83 2.62 17.15
N ARG A 202 8.75 1.80 17.68
CA ARG A 202 9.46 2.06 18.95
C ARG A 202 10.36 3.28 18.93
N PHE A 203 10.85 3.67 17.75
CA PHE A 203 11.88 4.70 17.59
C PHE A 203 11.32 6.02 17.05
N TYR A 204 10.05 6.04 16.66
CA TYR A 204 9.42 7.17 16.00
C TYR A 204 8.05 7.49 16.62
N PRO A 205 7.61 8.77 16.57
CA PRO A 205 6.29 9.12 17.06
C PRO A 205 5.17 8.35 16.33
N ILE A 206 4.13 7.94 17.06
CA ILE A 206 3.04 7.11 16.54
C ILE A 206 2.25 7.75 15.39
N TRP A 207 2.30 9.07 15.27
CA TRP A 207 1.66 9.86 14.22
C TRP A 207 2.56 10.08 12.98
N LEU A 208 3.85 9.77 13.05
CA LEU A 208 4.76 9.97 11.91
C LEU A 208 4.37 9.10 10.69
N PRO A 209 4.00 7.80 10.84
CA PRO A 209 3.54 6.98 9.72
C PRO A 209 2.36 7.55 8.93
N SER A 210 1.37 8.10 9.63
CA SER A 210 0.16 8.64 9.01
C SER A 210 0.47 9.96 8.29
N ILE A 211 1.31 10.84 8.87
CA ILE A 211 1.77 12.07 8.21
C ILE A 211 2.53 11.74 6.91
N LEU A 212 3.49 10.81 6.96
CA LEU A 212 4.26 10.44 5.77
C LEU A 212 3.37 9.83 4.69
N SER A 213 2.42 8.98 5.09
CA SER A 213 1.44 8.39 4.16
C SER A 213 0.57 9.47 3.51
N GLY A 214 0.05 10.42 4.29
CA GLY A 214 -0.76 11.54 3.79
C GLY A 214 0.01 12.45 2.83
N ILE A 215 1.25 12.83 3.18
CA ILE A 215 2.14 13.57 2.27
C ILE A 215 2.33 12.80 0.95
N GLY A 216 2.56 11.48 1.02
CA GLY A 216 2.69 10.65 -0.17
C GLY A 216 1.47 10.72 -1.08
N ILE A 217 0.27 10.65 -0.51
CA ILE A 217 -1.02 10.72 -1.22
C ILE A 217 -1.23 12.12 -1.83
N LEU A 218 -0.93 13.19 -1.10
CA LEU A 218 -0.99 14.57 -1.61
C LEU A 218 -0.05 14.78 -2.79
N VAL A 219 1.17 14.26 -2.70
CA VAL A 219 2.16 14.37 -3.78
C VAL A 219 1.67 13.66 -5.06
N PHE A 220 0.97 12.53 -4.94
CA PHE A 220 0.30 11.91 -6.09
C PHE A 220 -0.77 12.81 -6.71
N ALA A 221 -1.58 13.52 -5.90
CA ALA A 221 -2.56 14.46 -6.42
C ALA A 221 -1.88 15.63 -7.18
N LEU A 222 -0.78 16.14 -6.63
CA LEU A 222 0.00 17.23 -7.22
C LEU A 222 0.63 16.85 -8.56
N SER A 223 1.10 15.61 -8.71
CA SER A 223 1.69 15.14 -9.98
C SER A 223 0.68 15.12 -11.13
N GLN A 224 -0.62 15.07 -10.82
CA GLN A 224 -1.71 15.13 -11.80
C GLN A 224 -2.12 16.56 -12.16
N LYS A 225 -1.51 17.61 -11.57
CA LYS A 225 -1.74 19.00 -11.98
C LYS A 225 -1.06 19.23 -13.34
N SER A 226 -1.80 19.73 -14.32
CA SER A 226 -1.24 20.00 -15.66
C SER A 226 -0.20 21.10 -15.53
N THR A 227 1.01 20.81 -16.00
CA THR A 227 1.88 21.82 -16.62
C THR A 227 1.22 22.18 -17.95
N GLU A 228 0.34 23.16 -17.91
CA GLU A 228 0.14 24.05 -19.05
C GLU A 228 1.41 24.90 -19.24
#